data_AF-A0A7W3SQC0-F1
#
_entry.id   AF-A0A7W3SQC0-F1
#
_cell.length_a   1.000
_cell.length_b   1.000
_cell.length_c   1.000
_cell.angle_alpha   90.00
_cell.angle_beta   90.00
_cell.angle_gamma   90.00
#
_symmetry.space_group_name_H-M   'P 1'
#
loop_
_entity.id
_entity.type
_entity.pdbx_description
1 polymer ?
#
loop_
_entity_poly.entity_id
_entity_poly.type
_entity_poly.pdbx_seq_one_letter_code
_entity_poly.pdbx_strand_id
1 'polypeptide(L)'
;MEKFTISIAVLVFVVLVGCSQKENHSTKESTSNIEASVESPEPSATERLSELVNKQFSIEGDQIGENDYASMEDFGKAFVNLYTGAVAEQEAVSFEHYIANSNLLTFTNKMLALEQQQELKGGIGVIFGMDNEFKEVELNKLGDNLYYVNLTFTNQGSGMSCKLLVQSVNKSLKIVDLYFGNKDGVDTIATGHPSERKLDNPNLWDDSKWVDAVMEKLEKYEAERIS
;
A
#
# COMPACT_ATOMS: atom_id res chain seq x y z
N MET A 1 21.05 49.58 34.13
CA MET A 1 21.57 48.84 32.97
C MET A 1 22.26 47.61 33.51
N GLU A 2 21.53 46.49 33.58
CA GLU A 2 22.10 45.20 33.99
C GLU A 2 21.76 44.19 32.90
N LYS A 3 22.81 43.64 32.28
CA LYS A 3 22.73 42.67 31.19
C LYS A 3 22.81 41.28 31.82
N PHE A 4 21.76 40.49 31.70
CA PHE A 4 21.80 39.06 32.01
C PHE A 4 22.25 38.29 30.78
N THR A 5 23.48 37.77 30.83
CA THR A 5 24.01 36.76 29.91
C THR A 5 23.79 35.40 30.56
N ILE A 6 22.98 34.54 29.93
CA ILE A 6 22.78 33.15 30.35
C ILE A 6 23.53 32.25 29.36
N SER A 7 24.66 31.71 29.80
CA SER A 7 25.38 30.63 29.10
C SER A 7 24.68 29.30 29.37
N ILE A 8 24.26 28.61 28.32
CA ILE A 8 23.72 27.24 28.40
C ILE A 8 24.89 26.26 28.26
N ALA A 9 25.15 25.49 29.32
CA ALA A 9 26.09 24.38 29.31
C ALA A 9 25.39 23.11 28.81
N VAL A 10 25.93 22.50 27.75
CA VAL A 10 25.49 21.21 27.21
C VAL A 10 26.21 20.09 27.95
N LEU A 11 25.45 19.18 28.55
CA LEU A 11 25.97 18.01 29.28
C LEU A 11 25.60 16.74 28.51
N VAL A 12 26.61 16.11 27.92
CA VAL A 12 26.49 14.85 27.17
C VAL A 12 26.79 13.70 28.14
N PHE A 13 25.84 12.80 28.33
CA PHE A 13 26.05 11.53 29.04
C PHE A 13 26.15 10.40 28.02
N VAL A 14 27.33 9.78 27.93
CA VAL A 14 27.55 8.48 27.26
C VAL A 14 27.85 7.47 28.36
N VAL A 15 26.97 6.48 28.54
CA VAL A 15 27.25 5.32 29.40
C VAL A 15 27.28 4.09 28.51
N LEU A 16 28.48 3.56 28.29
CA LEU A 16 28.73 2.25 27.70
C LEU A 16 28.63 1.21 28.83
N VAL A 17 27.65 0.32 28.76
CA VAL A 17 27.60 -0.89 29.60
C VAL A 17 28.09 -2.06 28.76
N GLY A 18 29.29 -2.53 29.09
CA GLY A 18 29.92 -3.69 28.49
C GLY A 18 29.35 -5.01 29.02
N CYS A 19 29.29 -5.99 28.12
CA CYS A 19 28.93 -7.38 28.41
C CYS A 19 29.91 -8.03 29.39
N SER A 20 29.39 -8.80 30.35
CA SER A 20 30.16 -9.80 31.09
C SER A 20 29.47 -11.15 30.97
N GLN A 21 30.11 -12.06 30.24
CA GLN A 21 29.76 -13.47 30.16
C GLN A 21 30.38 -14.17 31.38
N LYS A 22 29.56 -14.89 32.15
CA LYS A 22 30.02 -15.89 33.12
C LYS A 22 29.35 -17.22 32.78
N GLU A 23 30.14 -18.13 32.22
CA GLU A 23 29.84 -19.56 32.27
C GLU A 23 29.99 -20.06 33.71
N ASN A 24 29.01 -20.81 34.19
CA ASN A 24 29.23 -21.81 35.22
C ASN A 24 28.23 -22.96 35.05
N HIS A 25 28.85 -24.14 34.99
CA HIS A 25 28.30 -25.48 34.86
C HIS A 25 27.32 -25.85 35.99
N SER A 26 26.18 -26.46 35.65
CA SER A 26 25.48 -27.40 36.55
C SER A 26 24.58 -28.36 35.76
N THR A 27 25.01 -29.61 35.69
CA THR A 27 24.19 -30.75 35.26
C THR A 27 23.25 -31.14 36.39
N LYS A 28 21.94 -30.97 36.21
CA LYS A 28 20.90 -31.83 36.80
C LYS A 28 19.72 -31.92 35.82
N GLU A 29 19.39 -33.15 35.46
CA GLU A 29 18.19 -33.51 34.72
C GLU A 29 16.95 -32.89 35.36
N SER A 30 16.19 -32.16 34.56
CA SER A 30 14.78 -31.99 34.75
C SER A 30 14.14 -32.19 33.39
N THR A 31 13.44 -33.32 33.26
CA THR A 31 12.53 -33.62 32.16
C THR A 31 11.37 -32.63 32.20
N SER A 32 11.64 -31.44 31.67
CA SER A 32 10.64 -30.47 31.29
C SER A 32 10.24 -30.83 29.86
N ASN A 33 9.04 -31.40 29.70
CA ASN A 33 8.36 -31.39 28.41
C ASN A 33 8.08 -29.92 28.06
N ILE A 34 9.09 -29.27 27.48
CA ILE A 34 8.88 -28.06 26.70
C ILE A 34 8.19 -28.57 25.43
N GLU A 35 6.86 -28.58 25.44
CA GLU A 35 6.13 -28.34 24.20
C GLU A 35 6.63 -26.99 23.71
N ALA A 36 7.69 -27.04 22.91
CA ALA A 36 8.00 -25.95 22.01
C ALA A 36 6.74 -25.83 21.17
N SER A 37 5.92 -24.83 21.47
CA SER A 37 5.00 -24.30 20.50
C SER A 37 5.89 -23.94 19.33
N VAL A 38 5.92 -24.82 18.33
CA VAL A 38 6.56 -24.56 17.05
C VAL A 38 5.66 -23.52 16.42
N GLU A 39 5.91 -22.27 16.80
CA GLU A 39 5.39 -21.12 16.12
C GLU A 39 5.82 -21.33 14.66
N SER A 40 4.83 -21.54 13.79
CA SER A 40 5.12 -21.77 12.39
C SER A 40 5.91 -20.57 11.89
N PRO A 41 7.01 -20.77 11.13
CA PRO A 41 7.81 -19.67 10.65
C PRO A 41 6.90 -18.69 9.92
N GLU A 42 7.06 -17.39 10.22
CA GLU A 42 6.28 -16.37 9.52
C GLU A 42 6.49 -16.51 8.00
N PRO A 43 5.41 -16.41 7.21
CA PRO A 43 5.52 -16.55 5.77
C PRO A 43 6.42 -15.45 5.21
N SER A 44 7.24 -15.82 4.22
CA SER A 44 8.12 -14.88 3.52
C SER A 44 7.30 -13.80 2.79
N ALA A 45 7.93 -12.66 2.50
CA ALA A 45 7.30 -11.57 1.75
C ALA A 45 6.72 -12.04 0.40
N THR A 46 7.45 -12.91 -0.32
CA THR A 46 7.01 -13.50 -1.58
C THR A 46 5.77 -14.38 -1.41
N GLU A 47 5.71 -15.20 -0.36
CA GLU A 47 4.54 -16.03 -0.06
C GLU A 47 3.32 -15.16 0.25
N ARG A 48 3.50 -14.13 1.06
CA ARG A 48 2.43 -13.17 1.42
C ARG A 48 1.92 -12.39 0.21
N LEU A 49 2.81 -11.94 -0.69
CA LEU A 49 2.42 -11.30 -1.95
C LEU A 49 1.64 -12.28 -2.84
N SER A 50 2.09 -13.53 -2.94
CA SER A 50 1.40 -14.57 -3.69
C SER A 50 -0.02 -14.83 -3.15
N GLU A 51 -0.19 -14.87 -1.83
CA GLU A 51 -1.52 -14.99 -1.20
C GLU A 51 -2.42 -13.80 -1.58
N LEU A 52 -1.90 -12.58 -1.52
CA LEU A 52 -2.64 -11.37 -1.89
C LEU A 52 -3.01 -11.32 -3.37
N VAL A 53 -2.11 -11.74 -4.27
CA VAL A 53 -2.38 -11.84 -5.72
C VAL A 53 -3.56 -12.76 -5.98
N ASN A 54 -3.61 -13.92 -5.31
CA ASN A 54 -4.62 -14.94 -5.53
C ASN A 54 -5.93 -14.71 -4.75
N LYS A 55 -5.98 -13.70 -3.89
CA LYS A 55 -7.14 -13.41 -3.06
C LYS A 55 -8.29 -12.85 -3.90
N GLN A 56 -9.46 -13.45 -3.75
CA GLN A 56 -10.68 -13.03 -4.44
C GLN A 56 -11.73 -12.61 -3.42
N PHE A 57 -12.52 -11.62 -3.81
CA PHE A 57 -13.55 -11.02 -2.97
C PHE A 57 -14.87 -11.01 -3.72
N SER A 58 -15.92 -11.39 -3.01
CA SER A 58 -17.27 -11.45 -3.55
C SER A 58 -18.28 -10.82 -2.61
N ILE A 59 -19.44 -10.50 -3.17
CA ILE A 59 -20.64 -10.11 -2.42
C ILE A 59 -21.61 -11.27 -2.26
N GLU A 60 -22.41 -11.25 -1.21
CA GLU A 60 -23.44 -12.28 -0.93
C GLU A 60 -24.63 -12.16 -1.90
N GLY A 61 -25.10 -10.92 -2.10
CA GLY A 61 -26.29 -10.60 -2.87
C GLY A 61 -26.04 -10.36 -4.35
N ASP A 62 -27.05 -9.81 -5.03
CA ASP A 62 -26.93 -9.28 -6.40
C ASP A 62 -26.52 -7.81 -6.41
N GLN A 63 -26.64 -7.15 -5.24
CA GLN A 63 -26.14 -5.82 -5.01
C GLN A 63 -25.27 -5.76 -3.74
N ILE A 64 -24.28 -4.87 -3.73
CA ILE A 64 -23.46 -4.57 -2.56
C ILE A 64 -24.39 -4.04 -1.46
N GLY A 65 -24.45 -4.76 -0.36
CA GLY A 65 -25.18 -4.39 0.85
C GLY A 65 -24.26 -4.16 2.05
N GLU A 66 -24.85 -3.79 3.19
CA GLU A 66 -24.10 -3.54 4.44
C GLU A 66 -23.32 -4.78 4.91
N ASN A 67 -23.84 -5.99 4.66
CA ASN A 67 -23.14 -7.24 4.95
C ASN A 67 -21.82 -7.38 4.17
N ASP A 68 -21.71 -6.73 3.01
CA ASP A 68 -20.52 -6.80 2.15
C ASP A 68 -19.47 -5.74 2.52
N TYR A 69 -19.75 -4.81 3.45
CA TYR A 69 -18.84 -3.71 3.76
C TYR A 69 -17.50 -4.18 4.32
N ALA A 70 -17.51 -5.21 5.16
CA ALA A 70 -16.27 -5.82 5.66
C ALA A 70 -15.46 -6.46 4.51
N SER A 71 -16.13 -7.15 3.58
CA SER A 71 -15.49 -7.74 2.39
C SER A 71 -14.89 -6.66 1.48
N MET A 72 -15.58 -5.53 1.32
CA MET A 72 -15.11 -4.39 0.53
C MET A 72 -13.94 -3.66 1.19
N GLU A 73 -13.96 -3.53 2.51
CA GLU A 73 -12.83 -3.02 3.29
C GLU A 73 -11.60 -3.94 3.14
N ASP A 74 -11.77 -5.24 3.33
CA ASP A 74 -10.68 -6.22 3.18
C ASP A 74 -10.15 -6.27 1.75
N PHE A 75 -11.02 -6.11 0.74
CA PHE A 75 -10.65 -5.99 -0.66
C PHE A 75 -9.73 -4.79 -0.90
N GLY A 76 -10.10 -3.61 -0.41
CA GLY A 76 -9.29 -2.40 -0.53
C GLY A 76 -7.95 -2.52 0.20
N LYS A 77 -7.95 -3.07 1.42
CA LYS A 77 -6.72 -3.29 2.21
C LYS A 77 -5.79 -4.28 1.54
N ALA A 78 -6.33 -5.38 1.00
CA ALA A 78 -5.53 -6.38 0.30
C ALA A 78 -4.88 -5.80 -0.96
N PHE A 79 -5.62 -5.00 -1.74
CA PHE A 79 -5.04 -4.29 -2.89
C PHE A 79 -3.91 -3.33 -2.47
N VAL A 80 -4.13 -2.50 -1.45
CA VAL A 80 -3.12 -1.56 -0.96
C VAL A 80 -1.87 -2.30 -0.51
N ASN A 81 -2.00 -3.32 0.35
CA ASN A 81 -0.87 -4.10 0.84
C ASN A 81 -0.14 -4.85 -0.29
N LEU A 82 -0.86 -5.35 -1.29
CA LEU A 82 -0.26 -5.96 -2.47
C LEU A 82 0.58 -4.95 -3.23
N TYR A 83 0.00 -3.79 -3.53
CA TYR A 83 0.66 -2.75 -4.32
C TYR A 83 1.89 -2.18 -3.59
N THR A 84 1.72 -1.72 -2.34
CA THR A 84 2.81 -1.12 -1.58
C THR A 84 3.86 -2.16 -1.17
N GLY A 85 3.43 -3.39 -0.89
CA GLY A 85 4.35 -4.52 -0.66
C GLY A 85 5.18 -4.82 -1.90
N ALA A 86 4.57 -4.86 -3.09
CA ALA A 86 5.29 -5.07 -4.34
C ALA A 86 6.29 -3.94 -4.64
N VAL A 87 5.96 -2.68 -4.31
CA VAL A 87 6.93 -1.57 -4.41
C VAL A 87 8.12 -1.80 -3.46
N ALA A 88 7.87 -2.11 -2.19
CA ALA A 88 8.92 -2.28 -1.19
C ALA A 88 9.84 -3.47 -1.50
N GLU A 89 9.25 -4.61 -1.89
CA GLU A 89 9.98 -5.85 -2.18
C GLU A 89 10.57 -5.88 -3.60
N GLN A 90 10.30 -4.86 -4.42
CA GLN A 90 10.73 -4.80 -5.83
C GLN A 90 10.24 -6.00 -6.66
N GLU A 91 9.04 -6.50 -6.32
CA GLU A 91 8.45 -7.68 -6.94
C GLU A 91 7.42 -7.31 -8.01
N ALA A 92 7.47 -8.01 -9.14
CA ALA A 92 6.43 -7.90 -10.15
C ALA A 92 5.22 -8.77 -9.72
N VAL A 93 4.04 -8.17 -9.67
CA VAL A 93 2.80 -8.85 -9.27
C VAL A 93 1.70 -8.63 -10.29
N SER A 94 0.68 -9.50 -10.27
CA SER A 94 -0.52 -9.35 -11.11
C SER A 94 -1.66 -8.72 -10.30
N PHE A 95 -2.40 -7.81 -10.93
CA PHE A 95 -3.60 -7.19 -10.37
C PHE A 95 -4.91 -7.68 -11.03
N GLU A 96 -4.88 -8.74 -11.85
CA GLU A 96 -6.03 -9.22 -12.63
C GLU A 96 -7.24 -9.63 -11.76
N HIS A 97 -6.99 -10.11 -10.54
CA HIS A 97 -8.07 -10.43 -9.61
C HIS A 97 -8.74 -9.17 -9.02
N TYR A 98 -8.08 -8.02 -9.03
CA TYR A 98 -8.59 -6.74 -8.55
C TYR A 98 -9.17 -5.88 -9.68
N ILE A 99 -8.53 -5.87 -10.85
CA ILE A 99 -8.83 -4.94 -11.95
C ILE A 99 -9.20 -5.76 -13.20
N ALA A 100 -10.40 -5.52 -13.74
CA ALA A 100 -10.87 -6.19 -14.95
C ALA A 100 -10.67 -5.35 -16.23
N ASN A 101 -10.66 -4.01 -16.13
CA ASN A 101 -10.47 -3.13 -17.27
C ASN A 101 -8.99 -3.17 -17.73
N SER A 102 -8.75 -3.50 -19.00
CA SER A 102 -7.40 -3.70 -19.53
C SER A 102 -6.55 -2.43 -19.53
N ASN A 103 -7.17 -1.26 -19.74
CA ASN A 103 -6.45 0.02 -19.74
C ASN A 103 -6.01 0.40 -18.32
N LEU A 104 -6.91 0.26 -17.33
CA LEU A 104 -6.57 0.46 -15.93
C LEU A 104 -5.53 -0.55 -15.43
N LEU A 105 -5.62 -1.82 -15.86
CA LEU A 105 -4.64 -2.84 -15.51
C LEU A 105 -3.27 -2.50 -16.08
N THR A 106 -3.20 -2.12 -17.36
CA THR A 106 -1.96 -1.69 -18.03
C THR A 106 -1.36 -0.49 -17.33
N PHE A 107 -2.18 0.50 -16.99
CA PHE A 107 -1.76 1.68 -16.24
C PHE A 107 -1.19 1.30 -14.87
N THR A 108 -1.90 0.50 -14.09
CA THR A 108 -1.49 0.09 -12.73
C THR A 108 -0.17 -0.70 -12.76
N ASN A 109 0.01 -1.57 -13.76
CA ASN A 109 1.27 -2.30 -13.95
C ASN A 109 2.43 -1.35 -14.28
N LYS A 110 2.21 -0.37 -15.18
CA LYS A 110 3.23 0.62 -15.52
C LYS A 110 3.53 1.56 -14.35
N MET A 111 2.50 1.93 -13.58
CA MET A 111 2.60 2.72 -12.36
C MET A 111 3.49 2.02 -11.32
N LEU A 112 3.22 0.73 -11.04
CA LEU A 112 4.03 -0.09 -10.13
C LEU A 112 5.51 -0.09 -10.55
N ALA A 113 5.78 -0.42 -11.82
CA ALA A 113 7.15 -0.51 -12.32
C ALA A 113 7.90 0.82 -12.20
N LEU A 114 7.23 1.94 -12.51
CA LEU A 114 7.83 3.26 -12.38
C LEU A 114 8.04 3.64 -10.92
N GLU A 115 7.12 3.32 -10.01
CA GLU A 115 7.28 3.57 -8.57
C GLU A 115 8.44 2.77 -7.97
N GLN A 116 8.57 1.49 -8.33
CA GLN A 116 9.73 0.68 -7.95
C GLN A 116 11.06 1.33 -8.38
N GLN A 117 11.13 1.83 -9.61
CA GLN A 117 12.31 2.56 -10.09
C GLN A 117 12.57 3.87 -9.33
N GLN A 118 11.51 4.59 -8.93
CA GLN A 118 11.69 5.80 -8.13
C GLN A 118 12.19 5.49 -6.71
N GLU A 119 11.66 4.43 -6.11
CA GLU A 119 12.01 3.97 -4.76
C GLU A 119 13.50 3.65 -4.69
N LEU A 120 14.01 2.90 -5.66
CA LEU A 120 15.45 2.60 -5.78
C LEU A 120 16.34 3.84 -5.90
N LYS A 121 15.81 4.94 -6.44
CA LYS A 121 16.52 6.22 -6.59
C LYS A 121 16.39 7.12 -5.37
N GLY A 122 15.65 6.71 -4.33
CA GLY A 122 15.35 7.55 -3.16
C GLY A 122 14.48 8.76 -3.50
N GLY A 123 13.71 8.68 -4.59
CA GLY A 123 12.91 9.79 -5.11
C GLY A 123 11.50 9.87 -4.53
N ILE A 124 11.14 9.01 -3.57
CA ILE A 124 9.82 8.95 -2.96
C ILE A 124 9.88 9.41 -1.50
N GLY A 125 8.97 10.32 -1.12
CA GLY A 125 8.86 10.86 0.23
C GLY A 125 7.99 10.04 1.18
N VAL A 126 7.63 8.81 0.81
CA VAL A 126 6.81 7.88 1.60
C VAL A 126 7.50 6.53 1.70
N ILE A 127 7.24 5.82 2.80
CA ILE A 127 7.75 4.48 3.03
C ILE A 127 6.69 3.48 2.59
N PHE A 128 7.03 2.63 1.63
CA PHE A 128 6.18 1.50 1.23
C PHE A 128 6.46 0.27 2.09
N GLY A 129 5.46 -0.58 2.22
CA GLY A 129 5.58 -1.87 2.89
C GLY A 129 4.29 -2.68 2.78
N MET A 130 4.34 -3.91 3.28
CA MET A 130 3.21 -4.84 3.22
C MET A 130 2.30 -4.79 4.46
N ASP A 131 2.89 -4.44 5.61
CA ASP A 131 2.21 -4.37 6.90
C ASP A 131 1.71 -2.94 7.18
N ASN A 132 0.77 -2.48 6.37
CA ASN A 132 0.16 -1.17 6.57
C ASN A 132 -0.84 -1.20 7.74
N GLU A 133 -0.74 -0.20 8.60
CA GLU A 133 -1.71 0.07 9.65
C GLU A 133 -2.81 0.97 9.07
N PHE A 134 -3.99 0.41 8.87
CA PHE A 134 -5.14 1.13 8.35
C PHE A 134 -5.89 1.86 9.47
N LYS A 135 -6.31 3.09 9.18
CA LYS A 135 -7.33 3.79 9.96
C LYS A 135 -8.72 3.28 9.53
N GLU A 136 -9.77 3.93 10.05
CA GLU A 136 -11.14 3.71 9.58
C GLU A 136 -11.22 3.96 8.06
N VAL A 137 -11.86 3.03 7.35
CA VAL A 137 -12.05 3.10 5.90
C VAL A 137 -13.37 3.82 5.60
N GLU A 138 -13.32 4.85 4.76
CA GLU A 138 -14.52 5.57 4.37
C GLU A 138 -15.16 4.87 3.17
N LEU A 139 -16.43 4.50 3.30
CA LEU A 139 -17.22 3.83 2.26
C LEU A 139 -18.41 4.72 1.88
N ASN A 140 -18.41 5.22 0.64
CA ASN A 140 -19.48 6.09 0.14
C ASN A 140 -20.17 5.45 -1.06
N LYS A 141 -21.46 5.15 -0.93
CA LYS A 141 -22.27 4.65 -2.06
C LYS A 141 -22.45 5.76 -3.09
N LEU A 142 -22.04 5.51 -4.34
CA LEU A 142 -22.22 6.44 -5.47
C LEU A 142 -23.34 5.97 -6.42
N GLY A 143 -23.63 4.67 -6.45
CA GLY A 143 -24.67 4.09 -7.27
C GLY A 143 -24.96 2.65 -6.89
N ASP A 144 -25.80 1.98 -7.67
CA ASP A 144 -26.02 0.55 -7.53
C ASP A 144 -24.72 -0.18 -7.87
N ASN A 145 -24.21 -0.96 -6.92
CA ASN A 145 -22.93 -1.66 -7.06
C ASN A 145 -21.73 -0.77 -7.36
N LEU A 146 -21.76 0.51 -6.98
CA LEU A 146 -20.65 1.43 -7.16
C LEU A 146 -20.37 2.20 -5.88
N TYR A 147 -19.16 2.03 -5.36
CA TYR A 147 -18.72 2.60 -4.10
C TYR A 147 -17.39 3.31 -4.27
N TYR A 148 -17.30 4.50 -3.69
CA TYR A 148 -16.04 5.13 -3.41
C TYR A 148 -15.51 4.61 -2.07
N VAL A 149 -14.23 4.20 -2.07
CA VAL A 149 -13.53 3.67 -0.90
C VAL A 149 -12.29 4.51 -0.68
N ASN A 150 -12.13 5.10 0.51
CA ASN A 150 -10.92 5.83 0.88
C ASN A 150 -10.23 5.13 2.06
N LEU A 151 -9.03 4.60 1.78
CA LEU A 151 -8.19 3.93 2.74
C LEU A 151 -7.08 4.88 3.16
N THR A 152 -7.09 5.33 4.41
CA THR A 152 -5.94 6.04 5.01
C THR A 152 -5.12 5.06 5.83
N PHE A 153 -3.82 5.02 5.62
CA PHE A 153 -2.94 4.06 6.26
C PHE A 153 -1.56 4.62 6.56
N THR A 154 -0.82 3.93 7.41
CA THR A 154 0.57 4.26 7.75
C THR A 154 1.47 3.03 7.62
N ASN A 155 2.69 3.23 7.14
CA ASN A 155 3.76 2.25 7.23
C ASN A 155 4.97 2.88 7.91
N GLN A 156 5.43 2.31 9.03
CA GLN A 156 6.56 2.84 9.80
C GLN A 156 6.45 4.35 10.11
N GLY A 157 5.24 4.83 10.37
CA GLY A 157 4.95 6.25 10.64
C GLY A 157 4.80 7.14 9.40
N SER A 158 5.09 6.65 8.19
CA SER A 158 4.80 7.32 6.93
C SER A 158 3.32 7.17 6.57
N GLY A 159 2.58 8.28 6.51
CA GLY A 159 1.15 8.28 6.20
C GLY A 159 0.87 8.39 4.70
N MET A 160 -0.10 7.60 4.23
CA MET A 160 -0.55 7.55 2.84
C MET A 160 -2.07 7.39 2.78
N SER A 161 -2.64 7.62 1.60
CA SER A 161 -4.02 7.26 1.29
C SER A 161 -4.11 6.53 -0.03
N CYS A 162 -5.14 5.70 -0.19
CA CYS A 162 -5.54 5.14 -1.47
C CYS A 162 -7.04 5.31 -1.62
N LYS A 163 -7.45 5.95 -2.71
CA LYS A 163 -8.85 6.12 -3.09
C LYS A 163 -9.15 5.15 -4.21
N LEU A 164 -10.23 4.40 -4.08
CA LEU A 164 -10.68 3.42 -5.04
C LEU A 164 -12.12 3.71 -5.43
N LEU A 165 -12.43 3.49 -6.70
CA LEU A 165 -13.79 3.29 -7.16
C LEU A 165 -13.99 1.79 -7.37
N VAL A 166 -14.88 1.20 -6.57
CA VAL A 166 -15.10 -0.24 -6.50
C VAL A 166 -16.50 -0.55 -7.02
N GLN A 167 -16.59 -1.59 -7.85
CA GLN A 167 -17.86 -2.12 -8.31
C GLN A 167 -17.97 -3.64 -8.15
N SER A 168 -19.20 -4.14 -8.12
CA SER A 168 -19.46 -5.59 -8.23
C SER A 168 -19.76 -5.99 -9.67
N VAL A 169 -19.02 -6.96 -10.21
CA VAL A 169 -19.25 -7.58 -11.52
C VAL A 169 -19.39 -9.08 -11.32
N ASN A 170 -20.55 -9.65 -11.67
CA ASN A 170 -20.85 -11.07 -11.45
C ASN A 170 -20.56 -11.52 -10.00
N LYS A 171 -20.94 -10.67 -9.04
CA LYS A 171 -20.69 -10.83 -7.60
C LYS A 171 -19.23 -10.70 -7.16
N SER A 172 -18.27 -10.51 -8.06
CA SER A 172 -16.88 -10.23 -7.68
C SER A 172 -16.64 -8.73 -7.54
N LEU A 173 -15.95 -8.32 -6.47
CA LEU A 173 -15.50 -6.94 -6.32
C LEU A 173 -14.37 -6.64 -7.30
N LYS A 174 -14.42 -5.47 -7.94
CA LYS A 174 -13.45 -4.99 -8.91
C LYS A 174 -13.17 -3.51 -8.72
N ILE A 175 -11.91 -3.13 -8.86
CA ILE A 175 -11.49 -1.73 -8.97
C ILE A 175 -11.74 -1.29 -10.41
N VAL A 176 -12.51 -0.22 -10.55
CA VAL A 176 -12.74 0.47 -11.83
C VAL A 176 -12.06 1.82 -11.91
N ASP A 177 -11.58 2.33 -10.79
CA ASP A 177 -10.69 3.48 -10.77
C ASP A 177 -9.85 3.52 -9.49
N LEU A 178 -8.67 4.12 -9.53
CA LEU A 178 -7.80 4.24 -8.35
C LEU A 178 -6.94 5.50 -8.37
N TYR A 179 -6.52 5.91 -7.17
CA TYR A 179 -5.65 7.06 -6.96
C TYR A 179 -5.01 7.04 -5.56
N PHE A 180 -3.68 7.00 -5.48
CA PHE A 180 -2.92 7.13 -4.23
C PHE A 180 -2.76 8.61 -3.82
N GLY A 181 -2.62 9.51 -4.79
CA GLY A 181 -2.60 10.95 -4.55
C GLY A 181 -1.37 11.46 -3.81
N ASN A 182 -0.28 10.72 -3.87
CA ASN A 182 1.03 11.21 -3.45
C ASN A 182 1.46 12.32 -4.40
N LYS A 183 1.85 13.49 -3.89
CA LYS A 183 2.20 14.66 -4.70
C LYS A 183 3.20 14.35 -5.82
N ASP A 184 4.20 13.54 -5.50
CA ASP A 184 5.26 13.12 -6.42
C ASP A 184 5.06 11.67 -6.94
N GLY A 185 3.86 11.12 -6.71
CA GLY A 185 3.44 9.79 -7.15
C GLY A 185 3.25 9.72 -8.65
N VAL A 186 3.49 8.53 -9.22
CA VAL A 186 3.36 8.30 -10.67
C VAL A 186 1.91 8.56 -11.11
N ASP A 187 0.96 8.17 -10.27
CA ASP A 187 -0.47 8.38 -10.51
C ASP A 187 -0.84 9.86 -10.64
N THR A 188 -0.28 10.72 -9.79
CA THR A 188 -0.53 12.16 -9.78
C THR A 188 0.06 12.83 -11.00
N ILE A 189 1.25 12.40 -11.42
CA ILE A 189 1.92 12.90 -12.63
C ILE A 189 1.10 12.54 -13.89
N ALA A 190 0.60 11.31 -13.96
CA ALA A 190 -0.11 10.82 -15.14
C ALA A 190 -1.57 11.28 -15.19
N THR A 191 -2.29 11.18 -14.07
CA THR A 191 -3.74 11.38 -14.01
C THR A 191 -4.18 12.74 -13.47
N GLY A 192 -3.24 13.53 -12.94
CA GLY A 192 -3.48 14.91 -12.46
C GLY A 192 -3.45 15.05 -10.94
N HIS A 193 -3.45 16.31 -10.48
CA HIS A 193 -3.39 16.67 -9.06
C HIS A 193 -4.66 16.24 -8.30
N PRO A 194 -4.59 15.93 -6.98
CA PRO A 194 -5.76 15.46 -6.22
C PRO A 194 -6.96 16.41 -6.21
N SER A 195 -6.72 17.71 -6.45
CA SER A 195 -7.79 18.73 -6.54
C SER A 195 -8.54 18.71 -7.88
N GLU A 196 -7.96 18.10 -8.91
CA GLU A 196 -8.53 18.02 -10.26
C GLU A 196 -9.07 16.61 -10.53
N ARG A 197 -8.38 15.59 -10.03
CA ARG A 197 -8.71 14.19 -10.21
C ARG A 197 -9.90 13.76 -9.34
N LYS A 198 -11.03 13.45 -10.00
CA LYS A 198 -12.25 12.92 -9.37
C LYS A 198 -12.40 11.44 -9.63
N LEU A 199 -12.80 10.66 -8.62
CA LEU A 199 -13.06 9.22 -8.72
C LEU A 199 -14.56 8.98 -8.60
N ASP A 200 -15.30 9.35 -9.64
CA ASP A 200 -16.76 9.25 -9.71
C ASP A 200 -17.28 8.66 -11.03
N ASN A 201 -16.40 8.41 -12.01
CA ASN A 201 -16.76 7.86 -13.32
C ASN A 201 -16.19 6.43 -13.50
N PRO A 202 -17.01 5.38 -13.41
CA PRO A 202 -16.56 3.99 -13.55
C PRO A 202 -16.07 3.64 -14.96
N ASN A 203 -16.42 4.45 -15.97
CA ASN A 203 -16.07 4.20 -17.37
C ASN A 203 -14.94 5.13 -17.85
N LEU A 204 -14.23 5.81 -16.95
CA LEU A 204 -13.15 6.74 -17.32
C LEU A 204 -12.07 6.06 -18.14
N TRP A 205 -11.72 4.83 -17.78
CA TRP A 205 -10.71 4.01 -18.46
C TRP A 205 -11.16 3.43 -19.80
N ASP A 206 -12.42 3.65 -20.20
CA ASP A 206 -12.92 3.33 -21.54
C ASP A 206 -12.86 4.53 -22.50
N ASP A 207 -12.60 5.74 -21.99
CA ASP A 207 -12.36 6.92 -22.83
C ASP A 207 -10.94 6.85 -23.41
N SER A 208 -10.84 6.41 -24.66
CA SER A 208 -9.55 6.25 -25.34
C SER A 208 -8.73 7.54 -25.38
N LYS A 209 -9.36 8.71 -25.53
CA LYS A 209 -8.61 9.99 -25.58
C LYS A 209 -7.99 10.31 -24.23
N TRP A 210 -8.73 10.03 -23.16
CA TRP A 210 -8.22 10.23 -21.81
C TRP A 210 -7.11 9.21 -21.50
N VAL A 211 -7.31 7.93 -21.84
CA VAL A 211 -6.30 6.87 -21.66
C VAL A 211 -5.02 7.19 -22.43
N ASP A 212 -5.12 7.58 -23.71
CA ASP A 212 -3.96 7.93 -24.54
C ASP A 212 -3.16 9.08 -23.90
N ALA A 213 -3.85 10.11 -23.40
CA ALA A 213 -3.20 11.25 -22.74
C ALA A 213 -2.52 10.86 -21.41
N VAL A 214 -3.07 9.90 -20.67
CA VAL A 214 -2.45 9.36 -19.45
C VAL A 214 -1.20 8.55 -19.80
N MET A 215 -1.27 7.71 -20.83
CA MET A 215 -0.14 6.87 -21.25
C MET A 215 1.01 7.70 -21.85
N GLU A 216 0.71 8.73 -22.64
CA GLU A 216 1.71 9.68 -23.16
C GLU A 216 2.50 10.34 -22.02
N LYS A 217 1.81 10.74 -20.94
CA LYS A 217 2.48 11.31 -19.76
C LYS A 217 3.37 10.29 -19.05
N LEU A 218 2.93 9.03 -18.94
CA LEU A 218 3.76 7.97 -18.36
C LEU A 218 5.02 7.69 -19.19
N GLU A 219 4.90 7.65 -20.52
CA GLU A 219 6.04 7.48 -21.43
C GLU A 219 7.02 8.65 -21.34
N LYS A 220 6.51 9.87 -21.33
CA LYS A 220 7.34 11.06 -21.14
C LYS A 220 8.07 11.02 -19.80
N TYR A 221 7.36 10.67 -18.74
CA TYR A 221 7.92 10.57 -17.40
C TYR A 221 9.01 9.49 -17.31
N GLU A 222 8.78 8.32 -17.90
CA GLU A 222 9.75 7.24 -18.01
C GLU A 222 11.02 7.70 -18.75
N ALA A 223 10.86 8.39 -19.89
CA ALA A 223 11.98 8.90 -20.68
C ALA A 223 12.85 9.91 -19.90
N GLU A 224 12.22 10.83 -19.15
CA GLU A 224 12.92 11.82 -18.31
C GLU A 224 13.70 11.18 -17.15
N ARG A 225 13.39 9.93 -16.79
CA ARG A 225 14.06 9.20 -15.69
C ARG A 225 15.15 8.24 -16.15
N ILE A 226 15.19 7.90 -17.44
CA ILE A 226 16.23 7.04 -18.04
C ILE A 226 17.41 7.87 -18.58
N SER A 227 17.18 9.15 -18.90
CA SER A 227 18.22 10.11 -19.34
C SER A 227 19.12 10.58 -18.19
#